data_AF-A0A662PCH1-F1
#
_entry.id   AF-A0A662PCH1-F1
#
_cell.length_a   1.000
_cell.length_b   1.000
_cell.length_c   1.000
_cell.angle_alpha   90.00
_cell.angle_beta   90.00
_cell.angle_gamma   90.00
#
_symmetry.space_group_name_H-M   'P 1'
#
loop_
_entity.id
_entity.type
_entity.pdbx_description
1 polymer ?
#
loop_
_entity_poly.entity_id
_entity_poly.type
_entity_poly.pdbx_seq_one_letter_code
_entity_poly.pdbx_strand_id
1 'polypeptide(L)'
;KRSSIVFGKIAGSAIVGLLMAIIYMLGFRYYMGSLGMSSEINLADLGLTLDMKDYFLVGTSVFITLLAALSLCMILGTFAENYKSAQTLNLPIVLLAIVPMFLTMFKDFDTLPLLLKIVVFVIPFSHPMMAMRALMFDNYLLVLSGICYVVIFSAAMMWIIVRIFSTEKVLTAKISLKIPKFR
;
A
#
# COMPACT_ATOMS: atom_id res chain seq x y z
N LYS A 1 -6.79 30.65 12.75
CA LYS A 1 -6.08 29.73 13.68
C LYS A 1 -5.39 28.62 12.87
N ARG A 2 -4.12 28.30 13.12
CA ARG A 2 -3.31 27.35 12.30
C ARG A 2 -3.93 25.95 12.17
N SER A 3 -4.70 25.50 13.16
CA SER A 3 -5.46 24.23 13.11
C SER A 3 -6.46 24.18 11.93
N SER A 4 -7.18 25.27 11.64
CA SER A 4 -8.14 25.33 10.52
C SER A 4 -7.46 25.16 9.16
N ILE A 5 -6.20 25.58 9.02
CA ILE A 5 -5.40 25.39 7.80
C ILE A 5 -5.04 23.91 7.62
N VAL A 6 -4.71 23.21 8.71
CA VAL A 6 -4.40 21.77 8.67
C VAL A 6 -5.65 20.97 8.34
N PHE A 7 -6.77 21.24 9.01
CA PHE A 7 -8.06 20.61 8.71
C PHE A 7 -8.49 20.85 7.26
N GLY A 8 -8.30 22.07 6.73
CA GLY A 8 -8.59 22.39 5.33
C GLY A 8 -7.75 21.56 4.34
N LYS A 9 -6.45 21.36 4.62
CA LYS A 9 -5.58 20.51 3.77
C LYS A 9 -5.99 19.05 3.78
N ILE A 10 -6.29 18.50 4.96
CA ILE A 10 -6.71 17.10 5.11
C ILE A 10 -8.06 16.90 4.43
N ALA A 11 -9.05 17.74 4.73
CA ALA A 11 -10.38 17.66 4.14
C ALA A 11 -10.34 17.79 2.61
N GLY A 12 -9.57 18.75 2.08
CA GLY A 12 -9.37 18.91 0.64
C GLY A 12 -8.77 17.65 0.00
N SER A 13 -7.71 17.10 0.59
CA SER A 13 -7.07 15.87 0.06
C SER A 13 -7.99 14.65 0.14
N ALA A 14 -8.82 14.55 1.19
CA ALA A 14 -9.77 13.46 1.36
C ALA A 14 -10.89 13.50 0.32
N ILE A 15 -11.46 14.68 0.05
CA ILE A 15 -12.52 14.87 -0.96
C ILE A 15 -11.98 14.51 -2.35
N VAL A 16 -10.79 15.01 -2.69
CA VAL A 16 -10.16 14.70 -3.98
C VAL A 16 -9.87 13.20 -4.09
N GLY A 17 -9.35 12.58 -3.03
CA GLY A 17 -9.09 11.14 -3.00
C GLY A 17 -10.35 10.29 -3.20
N LEU A 18 -11.45 10.66 -2.53
CA LEU A 18 -12.75 9.98 -2.67
C LEU A 18 -13.28 10.11 -4.10
N LEU A 19 -13.23 11.31 -4.67
CA LEU A 19 -13.68 11.57 -6.04
C LEU A 19 -12.86 10.74 -7.05
N MET A 20 -11.54 10.68 -6.87
CA MET A 20 -10.66 9.83 -7.71
C MET A 20 -11.00 8.35 -7.58
N ALA A 21 -11.32 7.86 -6.37
CA ALA A 21 -11.72 6.48 -6.17
C ALA A 21 -13.04 6.12 -6.90
N ILE A 22 -14.03 7.01 -6.88
CA ILE A 22 -15.30 6.81 -7.60
C ILE A 22 -15.05 6.76 -9.11
N ILE A 23 -14.30 7.73 -9.65
CA ILE A 23 -13.99 7.77 -11.08
C ILE A 23 -13.23 6.51 -11.49
N TYR A 24 -12.23 6.11 -10.70
CA TYR A 24 -11.46 4.90 -10.96
C TYR A 24 -12.35 3.65 -10.96
N MET A 25 -13.24 3.50 -9.97
CA MET A 25 -14.13 2.33 -9.89
C MET A 25 -15.10 2.27 -11.07
N LEU A 26 -15.69 3.40 -11.48
CA LEU A 26 -16.55 3.45 -12.66
C LEU A 26 -15.76 3.13 -13.94
N GLY A 27 -14.60 3.76 -14.13
CA GLY A 27 -13.73 3.51 -15.28
C GLY A 27 -13.29 2.05 -15.35
N PHE A 28 -12.91 1.45 -14.22
CA PHE A 28 -12.52 0.05 -14.14
C PHE A 28 -13.67 -0.90 -14.48
N ARG A 29 -14.90 -0.61 -14.05
CA ARG A 29 -16.09 -1.38 -14.44
C ARG A 29 -16.32 -1.35 -15.95
N TYR A 30 -16.22 -0.18 -16.58
CA TYR A 30 -16.33 -0.07 -18.04
C TYR A 30 -15.20 -0.80 -18.77
N TYR A 31 -13.96 -0.68 -18.27
CA TYR A 31 -12.80 -1.37 -18.83
C TYR A 31 -12.98 -2.90 -18.77
N MET A 32 -13.35 -3.45 -17.62
CA MET A 32 -13.62 -4.88 -17.47
C MET A 32 -14.78 -5.36 -18.36
N GLY A 33 -15.86 -4.57 -18.45
CA GLY A 33 -16.97 -4.87 -19.36
C GLY A 33 -16.55 -4.88 -20.83
N SER A 34 -15.67 -3.96 -21.24
CA SER A 34 -15.17 -3.88 -22.62
C SER A 34 -14.30 -5.06 -23.03
N LEU A 35 -13.64 -5.72 -22.07
CA LEU A 35 -12.84 -6.92 -22.30
C LEU A 35 -13.68 -8.20 -22.39
N GLY A 36 -15.01 -8.12 -22.23
CA GLY A 36 -15.87 -9.30 -22.12
C GLY A 36 -15.59 -10.14 -20.87
N MET A 37 -14.80 -9.62 -19.92
CA MET A 37 -14.46 -10.26 -18.65
C MET A 37 -15.57 -10.10 -17.59
N SER A 38 -16.77 -9.69 -18.00
CA SER A 38 -17.98 -9.90 -17.21
C SER A 38 -18.40 -11.36 -17.38
N SER A 39 -17.76 -12.26 -16.64
CA SER A 39 -18.09 -13.68 -16.64
C SER A 39 -19.59 -13.90 -16.41
N GLU A 40 -20.27 -14.58 -17.33
CA GLU A 40 -21.68 -15.01 -17.20
C GLU A 40 -21.88 -16.01 -16.05
N ILE A 41 -20.79 -16.53 -15.48
CA ILE A 41 -20.79 -17.46 -14.35
C ILE A 41 -20.89 -16.65 -13.05
N ASN A 42 -22.00 -16.81 -12.32
CA ASN A 42 -22.11 -16.31 -10.96
C ASN A 42 -21.21 -17.14 -10.03
N LEU A 43 -20.20 -16.50 -9.45
CA LEU A 43 -19.30 -17.14 -8.48
C LEU A 43 -20.05 -17.63 -7.23
N ALA A 44 -21.21 -17.04 -6.95
CA ALA A 44 -22.11 -17.49 -5.90
C ALA A 44 -22.65 -18.91 -6.13
N ASP A 45 -22.91 -19.29 -7.39
CA ASP A 45 -23.42 -20.62 -7.75
C ASP A 45 -22.34 -21.71 -7.56
N LEU A 46 -21.07 -21.30 -7.50
CA LEU A 46 -19.92 -22.16 -7.23
C LEU A 46 -19.54 -22.23 -5.75
N GLY A 47 -20.29 -21.55 -4.87
CA GLY A 47 -19.99 -21.46 -3.44
C GLY A 47 -18.85 -20.49 -3.09
N LEU A 48 -18.30 -19.75 -4.06
CA LEU A 48 -17.27 -18.72 -3.82
C LEU A 48 -17.95 -17.39 -3.45
N THR A 49 -18.64 -17.37 -2.31
CA THR A 49 -19.28 -16.16 -1.76
C THR A 49 -18.42 -15.54 -0.67
N LEU A 50 -18.43 -14.20 -0.59
CA LEU A 50 -17.81 -13.45 0.50
C LEU A 50 -18.90 -12.94 1.44
N ASP A 51 -18.79 -13.24 2.73
CA ASP A 51 -19.66 -12.71 3.77
C ASP A 51 -19.25 -11.28 4.15
N MET A 52 -20.13 -10.56 4.85
CA MET A 52 -19.86 -9.22 5.36
C MET A 52 -18.60 -9.17 6.24
N LYS A 53 -18.31 -10.26 6.97
CA LYS A 53 -17.09 -10.41 7.78
C LYS A 53 -15.83 -10.49 6.91
N ASP A 54 -15.91 -11.14 5.75
CA ASP A 54 -14.78 -11.29 4.83
C ASP A 54 -14.42 -9.94 4.22
N TYR A 55 -15.42 -9.14 3.83
CA TYR A 55 -15.20 -7.76 3.39
C TYR A 55 -14.54 -6.90 4.47
N PHE A 56 -14.89 -7.10 5.75
CA PHE A 56 -14.24 -6.40 6.85
C PHE A 56 -12.77 -6.79 7.01
N LEU A 57 -12.44 -8.08 6.86
CA LEU A 57 -11.06 -8.57 6.87
C LEU A 57 -10.24 -8.02 5.70
N VAL A 58 -10.81 -7.99 4.50
CA VAL A 58 -10.17 -7.39 3.32
C VAL A 58 -9.91 -5.90 3.56
N GLY A 59 -10.92 -5.16 4.02
CA GLY A 59 -10.78 -3.73 4.31
C GLY A 59 -9.69 -3.46 5.35
N THR A 60 -9.64 -4.26 6.41
CA THR A 60 -8.61 -4.17 7.46
C THR A 60 -7.22 -4.47 6.89
N SER A 61 -7.08 -5.53 6.09
CA SER A 61 -5.81 -5.89 5.44
C SER A 61 -5.30 -4.78 4.53
N VAL A 62 -6.18 -4.19 3.71
CA VAL A 62 -5.84 -3.06 2.83
C VAL A 62 -5.43 -1.85 3.66
N PHE A 63 -6.19 -1.51 4.69
CA PHE A 63 -5.91 -0.35 5.54
C PHE A 63 -4.54 -0.43 6.22
N ILE A 64 -4.21 -1.56 6.84
CA ILE A 64 -2.91 -1.75 7.51
C ILE A 64 -1.77 -1.73 6.49
N THR A 65 -1.98 -2.30 5.30
CA THR A 65 -0.99 -2.22 4.22
C THR A 65 -0.77 -0.78 3.74
N LEU A 66 -1.82 0.04 3.69
CA LEU A 66 -1.68 1.48 3.39
C LEU A 66 -0.87 2.20 4.47
N LEU A 67 -1.04 1.87 5.75
CA LEU A 67 -0.19 2.41 6.83
C LEU A 67 1.27 2.01 6.63
N ALA A 68 1.55 0.76 6.29
CA ALA A 68 2.89 0.30 5.95
C ALA A 68 3.48 1.08 4.76
N ALA A 69 2.71 1.24 3.68
CA ALA A 69 3.11 1.99 2.50
C ALA A 69 3.43 3.46 2.81
N LEU A 70 2.57 4.11 3.60
CA LEU A 70 2.77 5.49 4.05
C LEU A 70 4.02 5.63 4.90
N SER A 71 4.27 4.69 5.82
CA SER A 71 5.48 4.70 6.65
C SER A 71 6.75 4.57 5.82
N LEU A 72 6.77 3.68 4.82
CA LEU A 72 7.88 3.55 3.87
C LEU A 72 8.07 4.82 3.03
N CYS A 73 6.97 5.40 2.54
CA CYS A 73 6.98 6.63 1.78
C CYS A 73 7.54 7.80 2.60
N MET A 74 7.17 7.90 3.87
CA MET A 74 7.72 8.90 4.78
C MET A 74 9.22 8.70 5.02
N ILE A 75 9.67 7.45 5.24
CA ILE A 75 11.10 7.15 5.42
C ILE A 75 11.89 7.59 4.20
N LEU A 76 11.50 7.16 2.99
CA LEU A 76 12.17 7.58 1.76
C LEU A 76 12.07 9.08 1.52
N GLY A 77 10.92 9.68 1.84
CA GLY A 77 10.68 11.11 1.74
C GLY A 77 11.58 11.95 2.63
N THR A 78 12.08 11.40 3.76
CA THR A 78 13.06 12.12 4.61
C THR A 78 14.41 12.32 3.93
N PHE A 79 14.76 11.48 2.94
CA PHE A 79 16.00 11.59 2.17
C PHE A 79 15.83 12.42 0.89
N ALA A 80 14.63 12.90 0.60
CA ALA A 80 14.36 13.68 -0.60
C ALA A 80 14.75 15.15 -0.40
N GLU A 81 15.60 15.67 -1.28
CA GLU A 81 16.00 17.08 -1.24
C GLU A 81 14.87 18.03 -1.70
N ASN A 82 14.07 17.57 -2.68
CA ASN A 82 13.10 18.38 -3.40
C ASN A 82 11.79 17.58 -3.62
N TYR A 83 10.66 18.24 -3.85
CA TYR A 83 9.38 17.57 -4.17
C TYR A 83 9.47 16.59 -5.35
N LYS A 84 10.21 16.96 -6.41
CA LYS A 84 10.43 16.07 -7.56
C LYS A 84 11.26 14.83 -7.18
N SER A 85 12.26 14.99 -6.32
CA SER A 85 13.08 13.88 -5.81
C SER A 85 12.23 12.94 -4.94
N ALA A 86 11.37 13.50 -4.07
CA ALA A 86 10.45 12.72 -3.25
C ALA A 86 9.48 11.88 -4.11
N GLN A 87 8.99 12.45 -5.22
CA GLN A 87 8.14 11.73 -6.16
C GLN A 87 8.89 10.56 -6.84
N THR A 88 10.14 10.77 -7.27
CA THR A 88 10.97 9.70 -7.85
C THR A 88 11.30 8.62 -6.81
N LEU A 89 11.54 9.00 -5.56
CA LEU A 89 11.76 8.07 -4.44
C LEU A 89 10.52 7.23 -4.08
N ASN A 90 9.35 7.59 -4.59
CA ASN A 90 8.16 6.75 -4.47
C ASN A 90 8.17 5.56 -5.47
N LEU A 91 8.95 5.66 -6.55
CA LEU A 91 9.07 4.61 -7.57
C LEU A 91 9.44 3.22 -6.99
N PRO A 92 10.45 3.06 -6.11
CA PRO A 92 10.75 1.77 -5.51
C PRO A 92 9.59 1.16 -4.72
N ILE A 93 8.76 1.99 -4.07
CA ILE A 93 7.57 1.52 -3.33
C ILE A 93 6.51 1.03 -4.33
N VAL A 94 6.31 1.77 -5.42
CA VAL A 94 5.40 1.36 -6.49
C VAL A 94 5.88 0.05 -7.13
N LEU A 95 7.18 -0.10 -7.38
CA LEU A 95 7.75 -1.36 -7.88
C LEU A 95 7.52 -2.50 -6.89
N LEU A 96 7.68 -2.25 -5.59
CA LEU A 96 7.40 -3.23 -4.54
C LEU A 96 5.93 -3.68 -4.51
N ALA A 97 4.99 -2.84 -4.94
CA ALA A 97 3.57 -3.20 -5.09
C ALA A 97 3.26 -3.86 -6.44
N ILE A 98 3.95 -3.49 -7.52
CA ILE A 98 3.75 -4.06 -8.86
C ILE A 98 4.26 -5.51 -8.95
N VAL A 99 5.37 -5.83 -8.27
CA VAL A 99 5.91 -7.20 -8.26
C VAL A 99 4.88 -8.24 -7.79
N PRO A 100 4.26 -8.12 -6.60
CA PRO A 100 3.25 -9.08 -6.16
C PRO A 100 1.98 -9.01 -7.02
N MET A 101 1.64 -7.86 -7.61
CA MET A 101 0.53 -7.75 -8.56
C MET A 101 0.70 -8.69 -9.74
N PHE A 102 1.84 -8.63 -10.43
CA PHE A 102 2.08 -9.52 -11.56
C PHE A 102 2.18 -10.98 -11.12
N LEU A 103 2.85 -11.27 -10.00
CA LEU A 103 2.99 -12.65 -9.52
C LEU A 103 1.62 -13.29 -9.22
N THR A 104 0.74 -12.58 -8.52
CA THR A 104 -0.61 -13.08 -8.18
C THR A 104 -1.55 -13.13 -9.37
N MET A 105 -1.31 -12.32 -10.41
CA MET A 105 -2.06 -12.38 -11.67
C MET A 105 -1.73 -13.63 -12.50
N PHE A 106 -0.47 -14.08 -12.51
CA PHE A 106 -0.06 -15.23 -13.32
C PHE A 106 -0.11 -16.57 -12.58
N LYS A 107 0.05 -16.56 -11.25
CA LYS A 107 0.07 -17.79 -10.45
C LYS A 107 -0.63 -17.62 -9.12
N ASP A 108 -1.39 -18.65 -8.79
CA ASP A 108 -1.93 -18.81 -7.45
C ASP A 108 -0.81 -19.03 -6.44
N PHE A 109 -0.91 -18.35 -5.29
CA PHE A 109 0.09 -18.40 -4.23
C PHE A 109 0.38 -19.84 -3.78
N ASP A 110 -0.65 -20.68 -3.66
CA ASP A 110 -0.48 -22.07 -3.20
C ASP A 110 0.32 -22.94 -4.18
N THR A 111 0.35 -22.56 -5.46
CA THR A 111 1.06 -23.30 -6.53
C THR A 111 2.50 -22.81 -6.75
N LEU A 112 2.94 -21.80 -5.98
CA LEU A 112 4.30 -21.28 -6.08
C LEU A 112 5.31 -22.24 -5.41
N PRO A 113 6.53 -22.37 -5.97
CA PRO A 113 7.62 -23.05 -5.29
C PRO A 113 7.97 -22.31 -3.98
N LEU A 114 8.48 -23.04 -3.00
CA LEU A 114 8.71 -22.57 -1.63
C LEU A 114 9.51 -21.25 -1.58
N LEU A 115 10.52 -21.12 -2.44
CA LEU A 115 11.37 -19.94 -2.53
C LEU A 115 10.58 -18.68 -2.95
N LEU A 116 9.69 -18.80 -3.94
CA LEU A 116 8.84 -17.70 -4.39
C LEU A 116 7.74 -17.39 -3.37
N LYS A 117 7.19 -18.41 -2.68
CA LYS A 117 6.21 -18.19 -1.60
C LYS A 117 6.79 -17.29 -0.52
N ILE A 118 8.02 -17.55 -0.08
CA ILE A 118 8.70 -16.73 0.94
C ILE A 118 8.88 -15.29 0.44
N VAL A 119 9.38 -15.11 -0.78
CA VAL A 119 9.59 -13.76 -1.36
C VAL A 119 8.28 -12.98 -1.43
N VAL A 120 7.20 -13.59 -1.92
CA VAL A 120 5.89 -12.95 -2.02
C VAL A 120 5.36 -12.63 -0.62
N PHE A 121 5.47 -13.55 0.33
CA PHE A 121 4.97 -13.36 1.69
C PHE A 121 5.71 -12.25 2.46
N VAL A 122 6.99 -12.01 2.17
CA VAL A 122 7.74 -10.91 2.80
C VAL A 122 7.25 -9.53 2.33
N ILE A 123 6.70 -9.45 1.12
CA ILE A 123 6.23 -8.18 0.55
C ILE A 123 4.88 -7.82 1.20
N PRO A 124 4.78 -6.71 1.96
CA PRO A 124 3.54 -6.38 2.68
C PRO A 124 2.34 -6.18 1.74
N PHE A 125 2.60 -5.73 0.51
CA PHE A 125 1.59 -5.52 -0.53
C PHE A 125 0.98 -6.80 -1.08
N SER A 126 1.60 -7.98 -0.89
CA SER A 126 1.04 -9.24 -1.41
C SER A 126 -0.17 -9.72 -0.61
N HIS A 127 -0.17 -9.51 0.71
CA HIS A 127 -1.23 -9.99 1.60
C HIS A 127 -2.63 -9.47 1.25
N PRO A 128 -2.86 -8.15 1.06
CA PRO A 128 -4.19 -7.69 0.66
C PRO A 128 -4.60 -8.16 -0.74
N MET A 129 -3.64 -8.40 -1.64
CA MET A 129 -3.94 -8.89 -2.99
C MET A 129 -4.41 -10.35 -2.97
N MET A 130 -3.85 -11.15 -2.07
CA MET A 130 -4.23 -12.55 -1.89
C MET A 130 -5.47 -12.73 -1.00
N ALA A 131 -5.84 -11.72 -0.21
CA ALA A 131 -6.89 -11.82 0.81
C ALA A 131 -8.25 -12.20 0.24
N MET A 132 -8.71 -11.53 -0.84
CA MET A 132 -10.02 -11.83 -1.42
C MET A 132 -10.08 -13.28 -1.90
N ARG A 133 -9.09 -13.70 -2.69
CA ARG A 133 -9.01 -15.08 -3.19
C ARG A 133 -8.94 -16.09 -2.04
N ALA A 134 -8.12 -15.84 -1.01
CA ALA A 134 -8.00 -16.73 0.13
C ALA A 134 -9.31 -16.89 0.92
N LEU A 135 -10.09 -15.82 1.09
CA LEU A 135 -11.38 -15.87 1.77
C LEU A 135 -12.43 -16.64 0.97
N MET A 136 -12.42 -16.53 -0.37
CA MET A 136 -13.33 -17.31 -1.22
C MET A 136 -13.05 -18.82 -1.19
N PHE A 137 -11.89 -19.24 -0.67
CA PHE A 137 -11.53 -20.64 -0.43
C PHE A 137 -11.45 -20.97 1.08
N ASP A 138 -12.11 -20.18 1.94
CA ASP A 138 -12.16 -20.35 3.40
C ASP A 138 -10.78 -20.40 4.10
N ASN A 139 -9.73 -19.87 3.46
CA ASN A 139 -8.39 -19.86 4.00
C ASN A 139 -8.15 -18.63 4.90
N TYR A 140 -8.88 -18.59 6.01
CA TYR A 140 -8.77 -17.54 7.02
C TYR A 140 -7.37 -17.47 7.67
N LEU A 141 -6.69 -18.62 7.77
CA LEU A 141 -5.37 -18.71 8.39
C LEU A 141 -4.33 -17.89 7.62
N LEU A 142 -4.37 -17.94 6.29
CA LEU A 142 -3.48 -17.15 5.43
C LEU A 142 -3.77 -15.65 5.54
N VAL A 143 -5.04 -15.26 5.64
CA VAL A 143 -5.41 -13.84 5.78
C VAL A 143 -5.02 -13.29 7.14
N LEU A 144 -5.32 -14.01 8.22
CA LEU A 144 -4.97 -13.58 9.58
C LEU A 144 -3.46 -13.52 9.81
N SER A 145 -2.71 -14.52 9.33
CA SER A 145 -1.24 -14.51 9.41
C SER A 145 -0.63 -13.37 8.59
N GLY A 146 -1.19 -13.08 7.41
CA GLY A 146 -0.81 -11.94 6.60
C GLY A 146 -1.08 -10.60 7.30
N ILE A 147 -2.28 -10.42 7.85
CA ILE A 147 -2.64 -9.21 8.61
C ILE A 147 -1.66 -9.04 9.78
N CYS A 148 -1.41 -10.09 10.56
CA CYS A 148 -0.48 -10.05 11.69
C CYS A 148 0.94 -9.62 11.25
N TYR A 149 1.45 -10.21 10.16
CA TYR A 149 2.74 -9.83 9.59
C TYR A 149 2.78 -8.35 9.18
N VAL A 150 1.78 -7.86 8.45
CA VAL A 150 1.75 -6.46 7.99
C VAL A 150 1.59 -5.49 9.16
N VAL A 151 0.86 -5.87 10.23
CA VAL A 151 0.80 -5.08 11.47
C VAL A 151 2.18 -4.95 12.10
N ILE A 152 2.89 -6.06 12.29
CA ILE A 152 4.23 -6.06 12.88
C ILE A 152 5.19 -5.23 12.01
N PHE A 153 5.15 -5.41 10.70
CA PHE A 153 5.97 -4.67 9.75
C PHE A 153 5.65 -3.16 9.77
N SER A 154 4.37 -2.80 9.74
CA SER A 154 3.92 -1.40 9.80
C SER A 154 4.33 -0.75 11.12
N ALA A 155 4.16 -1.44 12.25
CA ALA A 155 4.58 -0.95 13.56
C ALA A 155 6.10 -0.76 13.63
N ALA A 156 6.88 -1.69 13.08
CA ALA A 156 8.34 -1.58 13.02
C ALA A 156 8.78 -0.37 12.16
N MET A 157 8.20 -0.19 10.98
CA MET A 157 8.48 0.98 10.13
C MET A 157 8.03 2.28 10.77
N MET A 158 6.87 2.27 11.45
CA MET A 158 6.37 3.43 12.17
C MET A 158 7.28 3.80 13.36
N TRP A 159 7.85 2.80 14.04
CA TRP A 159 8.84 3.01 15.08
C TRP A 159 10.13 3.64 14.52
N ILE A 160 10.62 3.14 13.37
CA ILE A 160 11.79 3.68 12.68
C ILE A 160 11.57 5.15 12.29
N ILE A 161 10.42 5.49 11.68
CA ILE A 161 10.16 6.87 11.23
C ILE A 161 10.02 7.84 12.42
N VAL A 162 9.37 7.43 13.52
CA VAL A 162 9.31 8.23 14.75
C VAL A 162 10.72 8.45 15.28
N ARG A 163 11.59 7.42 15.25
CA ARG A 163 12.98 7.57 15.68
C ARG A 163 13.75 8.54 14.80
N ILE A 164 13.63 8.44 13.47
CA ILE A 164 14.26 9.35 12.49
C ILE A 164 13.84 10.80 12.78
N PHE A 165 12.53 11.07 12.94
CA PHE A 165 12.05 12.42 13.23
C PHE A 165 12.44 12.93 14.62
N SER A 166 12.46 12.06 15.64
CA SER A 166 12.85 12.42 17.01
C SER A 166 14.34 12.76 17.18
N THR A 167 15.20 12.35 16.24
CA THR A 167 16.67 12.46 16.40
C THR A 167 17.23 13.84 16.00
N GLU A 168 16.39 14.88 15.85
CA GLU A 168 16.83 16.27 15.59
C GLU A 168 18.00 16.43 14.58
N LYS A 169 17.90 15.75 13.43
CA LYS A 169 18.82 15.98 12.29
C LYS A 169 18.14 16.55 11.05
N VAL A 170 16.82 16.71 11.06
CA VAL A 170 16.07 17.34 9.94
C VAL A 170 16.26 18.87 9.93
N LEU A 171 16.55 19.49 11.08
CA LEU A 171 16.79 20.95 11.18
C LEU A 171 18.24 21.38 10.91
N THR A 172 19.22 20.47 11.07
CA THR A 172 20.66 20.82 11.00
C THR A 172 21.33 20.44 9.69
N ALA A 173 20.65 19.72 8.79
CA ALA A 173 21.16 19.40 7.45
C ALA A 173 21.06 20.58 6.45
N LYS A 174 21.05 21.83 6.93
CA LYS A 174 21.51 22.95 6.09
C LYS A 174 23.03 22.91 6.08
N ILE A 175 23.60 22.14 5.15
CA ILE A 175 25.00 22.28 4.77
C ILE A 175 25.16 23.73 4.27
N SER A 176 25.59 24.62 5.17
CA SER A 176 26.14 25.91 4.80
C SER A 176 27.48 25.62 4.13
N LEU A 177 27.45 25.48 2.80
CA LEU A 177 28.63 25.54 1.96
C LEU A 177 29.18 26.97 2.08
N LYS A 178 29.98 27.23 3.11
CA LYS A 178 30.86 28.39 3.18
C LYS A 178 31.92 28.19 2.10
N ILE A 179 31.63 28.68 0.90
CA ILE A 179 32.62 28.83 -0.17
C ILE A 179 33.65 29.86 0.34
N PRO A 180 34.92 29.50 0.55
CA PRO A 180 35.93 30.48 0.91
C PRO A 180 36.18 31.38 -0.31
N LYS A 181 35.92 32.69 -0.16
CA LYS A 181 36.40 33.69 -1.11
C LYS A 181 37.93 33.69 -1.07
N PHE A 182 38.55 33.17 -2.13
CA PHE A 182 39.94 33.50 -2.43
C PHE A 182 39.99 34.94 -2.95
N ARG A 183 40.92 35.70 -2.36
CA ARG A 183 41.17 37.11 -2.60
C ARG A 183 42.22 37.27 -3.69
#